data_AF-A0A662SMA2-F1
#
_entry.id   AF-A0A662SMA2-F1
#
_cell.length_a   1.000
_cell.length_b   1.000
_cell.length_c   1.000
_cell.angle_alpha   90.00
_cell.angle_beta   90.00
_cell.angle_gamma   90.00
#
_symmetry.space_group_name_H-M   'P 1'
#
loop_
_entity.id
_entity.type
_entity.pdbx_description
1 polymer ?
#
loop_
_entity_poly.entity_id
_entity_poly.type
_entity_poly.pdbx_seq_one_letter_code
_entity_poly.pdbx_strand_id
1 'polypeptide(L)'
;ELDSATLVVDLLGRNPELLYVHQYGSPPEYLLKRLETSPIEPREFPELASSVASALRLVSELHPRAKIRLLLVAPTALAFLAGALLGPSEVTLLQLSGGRYVEVSVRRA
;
A
#
# COMPACT_ATOMS: atom_id res chain seq x y z
N GLU A 1 4.45 -8.33 20.84
CA GLU A 1 3.67 -7.65 19.79
C GLU A 1 3.26 -8.69 18.76
N LEU A 2 2.08 -8.57 18.15
CA LEU A 2 1.80 -9.33 16.93
C LEU A 2 2.73 -8.78 15.84
N ASP A 3 3.45 -9.67 15.15
CA ASP A 3 4.24 -9.30 13.99
C ASP A 3 3.37 -8.49 13.02
N SER A 4 3.94 -7.42 12.49
CA SER A 4 3.28 -6.59 11.49
C SER A 4 4.12 -6.59 10.23
N ALA A 5 3.49 -6.81 9.08
CA ALA A 5 4.17 -6.73 7.79
C ALA A 5 3.69 -5.48 7.06
N THR A 6 4.63 -4.71 6.53
CA THR A 6 4.35 -3.46 5.82
C THR A 6 4.64 -3.63 4.34
N LEU A 7 3.62 -3.34 3.53
CA LEU A 7 3.73 -3.22 2.09
C LEU A 7 3.65 -1.74 1.70
N VAL A 8 4.71 -1.25 1.07
CA VAL A 8 4.73 0.07 0.42
C VAL A 8 4.56 -0.12 -1.08
N VAL A 9 3.59 0.58 -1.65
CA VAL A 9 3.34 0.62 -3.09
C VAL A 9 3.53 2.06 -3.59
N ASP A 10 4.53 2.28 -4.43
CA ASP A 10 4.81 3.57 -5.05
C ASP A 10 4.64 3.50 -6.57
N LEU A 11 3.47 3.93 -7.05
CA LEU A 11 3.19 4.02 -8.48
C LEU A 11 3.55 5.38 -9.07
N LEU A 12 3.84 6.38 -8.22
CA LEU A 12 4.04 7.77 -8.64
C LEU A 12 5.49 8.26 -8.47
N GLY A 13 6.41 7.39 -8.06
CA GLY A 13 7.82 7.71 -7.86
C GLY A 13 8.07 8.73 -6.75
N ARG A 14 7.22 8.74 -5.71
CA ARG A 14 7.32 9.71 -4.60
C ARG A 14 8.30 9.28 -3.51
N ASN A 15 8.82 8.07 -3.56
CA ASN A 15 9.73 7.50 -2.56
C ASN A 15 9.17 7.54 -1.11
N PRO A 16 7.91 7.11 -0.88
CA PRO A 16 7.30 7.13 0.45
C PRO A 16 8.08 6.33 1.51
N GLU A 17 8.88 5.35 1.08
CA GLU A 17 9.75 4.52 1.91
C GLU A 17 10.78 5.34 2.71
N LEU A 18 11.22 6.49 2.20
CA LEU A 18 12.20 7.33 2.89
C LEU A 18 11.62 7.93 4.18
N LEU A 19 10.40 8.47 4.09
CA LEU A 19 9.69 8.97 5.27
C LEU A 19 9.30 7.82 6.20
N TYR A 20 9.00 6.64 5.65
CA TYR A 20 8.67 5.46 6.45
C TYR A 20 9.85 5.04 7.32
N VAL A 21 11.04 4.89 6.72
CA VAL A 21 12.29 4.55 7.43
C VAL A 21 12.59 5.59 8.51
N HIS A 22 12.44 6.88 8.20
CA HIS A 22 12.66 7.95 9.17
C HIS A 22 11.69 7.86 10.37
N GLN A 23 10.42 7.50 10.13
CA GLN A 23 9.40 7.43 11.18
C GLN A 23 9.47 6.16 12.03
N TYR A 24 9.77 5.01 11.42
CA TYR A 24 9.68 3.70 12.07
C TYR A 24 11.05 3.07 12.38
N GLY A 25 12.16 3.65 11.92
CA GLY A 25 13.51 3.18 12.21
C GLY A 25 13.94 1.92 11.45
N SER A 26 13.07 1.34 10.62
CA SER A 26 13.34 0.17 9.79
C SER A 26 12.75 0.34 8.38
N PRO A 27 13.33 -0.31 7.36
CA PRO A 27 12.71 -0.37 6.04
C PRO A 27 11.38 -1.14 6.08
N PRO A 28 10.45 -0.86 5.15
CA PRO A 28 9.27 -1.70 4.99
C PRO A 28 9.69 -3.10 4.53
N GLU A 29 8.95 -4.11 4.95
CA GLU A 29 9.21 -5.51 4.60
C GLU A 29 9.06 -5.76 3.09
N TYR A 30 8.13 -5.05 2.45
CA TYR A 30 7.86 -5.16 1.02
C TYR A 30 7.75 -3.79 0.35
N LEU A 31 8.37 -3.65 -0.82
CA LEU A 31 8.31 -2.46 -1.66
C LEU A 31 7.95 -2.86 -3.09
N LEU A 32 6.81 -2.37 -3.59
CA LEU A 32 6.41 -2.46 -4.99
C LEU A 32 6.52 -1.07 -5.61
N LYS A 33 7.37 -0.92 -6.62
CA LYS A 33 7.63 0.38 -7.26
C LYS A 33 7.44 0.28 -8.76
N ARG A 34 6.71 1.24 -9.33
CA ARG A 34 6.66 1.39 -10.78
C ARG A 34 8.00 1.95 -11.27
N LEU A 35 8.62 1.27 -12.23
CA LEU A 35 9.90 1.68 -12.80
C LEU A 35 9.75 2.73 -13.91
N GLU A 36 8.57 2.78 -14.54
CA GLU A 36 8.28 3.72 -15.61
C GLU A 36 8.05 5.14 -15.09
N THR A 37 8.60 6.12 -15.82
CA THR A 37 8.49 7.55 -15.52
C THR A 37 7.38 8.25 -16.33
N SER A 38 6.75 7.56 -17.28
CA SER A 38 5.60 8.07 -18.03
C SER A 38 4.41 8.31 -17.09
N PRO A 39 3.52 9.28 -17.38
CA PRO A 39 2.27 9.41 -16.65
C PRO A 39 1.45 8.12 -16.75
N ILE A 40 0.82 7.71 -15.66
CA ILE A 40 -0.11 6.57 -15.67
C ILE A 40 -1.38 7.00 -16.40
N GLU A 41 -1.70 6.33 -17.49
CA GLU A 41 -2.94 6.57 -18.21
C GLU A 41 -4.13 5.82 -17.58
N PRO A 42 -5.36 6.35 -17.65
CA PRO A 42 -6.54 5.70 -17.10
C PRO A 42 -6.77 4.27 -17.59
N ARG A 43 -6.34 3.95 -18.83
CA ARG A 43 -6.46 2.60 -19.41
C ARG A 43 -5.60 1.55 -18.68
N GLU A 44 -4.54 1.98 -17.99
CA GLU A 44 -3.65 1.11 -17.22
C GLU A 44 -4.18 0.82 -15.82
N PHE A 45 -5.18 1.57 -15.34
CA PHE A 45 -5.66 1.47 -13.97
C PHE A 45 -6.15 0.07 -13.58
N PRO A 46 -6.91 -0.66 -14.41
CA PRO A 46 -7.38 -2.01 -14.03
C PRO A 46 -6.23 -3.00 -13.82
N GLU A 47 -5.21 -2.95 -14.69
CA GLU A 47 -4.04 -3.82 -14.59
C GLU A 47 -3.23 -3.49 -13.34
N LEU A 48 -2.91 -2.20 -13.14
CA LEU A 48 -2.15 -1.76 -11.96
C LEU A 48 -2.89 -2.04 -10.66
N ALA A 49 -4.21 -1.82 -10.62
CA ALA A 49 -5.04 -2.16 -9.46
C ALA A 49 -4.99 -3.67 -9.15
N SER A 50 -5.03 -4.53 -10.17
CA SER A 50 -4.89 -5.97 -10.03
C SER A 50 -3.51 -6.38 -9.51
N SER A 51 -2.43 -5.73 -9.98
CA SER A 51 -1.07 -5.96 -9.47
C SER A 51 -0.94 -5.60 -7.99
N VAL A 52 -1.51 -4.45 -7.58
CA VAL A 52 -1.53 -4.02 -6.18
C VAL A 52 -2.31 -5.02 -5.32
N ALA A 53 -3.48 -5.45 -5.79
CA ALA A 53 -4.30 -6.41 -5.06
C ALA A 53 -3.60 -7.78 -4.91
N SER A 54 -2.93 -8.23 -5.96
CA SER A 54 -2.16 -9.48 -5.97
C SER A 54 -0.97 -9.42 -5.02
N ALA A 55 -0.22 -8.31 -5.01
CA ALA A 55 0.90 -8.12 -4.09
C ALA A 55 0.45 -8.18 -2.62
N LEU A 56 -0.66 -7.52 -2.29
CA LEU A 56 -1.17 -7.56 -0.92
C LEU A 56 -1.68 -8.95 -0.53
N ARG A 57 -2.30 -9.69 -1.45
CA ARG A 57 -2.71 -11.08 -1.22
C ARG A 57 -1.51 -11.97 -0.93
N LEU A 58 -0.45 -11.87 -1.72
CA LEU A 58 0.80 -12.59 -1.48
C LEU A 58 1.41 -12.26 -0.11
N VAL A 59 1.45 -10.98 0.28
CA VAL A 59 1.95 -10.58 1.60
C VAL A 59 1.08 -11.15 2.73
N SER A 60 -0.24 -11.18 2.55
CA SER A 60 -1.17 -11.76 3.52
C SER A 60 -1.01 -13.27 3.66
N GLU A 61 -0.72 -13.97 2.56
CA GLU A 61 -0.44 -15.41 2.54
C GLU A 61 0.91 -15.74 3.20
N LEU A 62 1.94 -14.91 3.00
CA LEU A 62 3.25 -15.05 3.64
C LEU A 62 3.19 -14.77 5.16
N HIS A 63 2.27 -13.91 5.58
CA HIS A 63 2.14 -13.46 6.97
C HIS A 63 0.70 -13.63 7.50
N PRO A 64 0.19 -14.88 7.60
CA PRO A 64 -1.24 -15.14 7.85
C PRO A 64 -1.74 -14.71 9.24
N ARG A 65 -0.82 -14.40 10.16
CA ARG A 65 -1.13 -13.94 11.53
C ARG A 65 -0.73 -12.48 11.79
N ALA A 66 -0.12 -11.83 10.80
CA ALA A 66 0.39 -10.47 10.97
C ALA A 66 -0.67 -9.43 10.63
N LYS A 67 -0.63 -8.31 11.33
CA LYS A 67 -1.37 -7.11 10.90
C LYS A 67 -0.67 -6.53 9.68
N ILE A 68 -1.36 -6.51 8.54
CA ILE A 68 -0.78 -5.97 7.30
C ILE A 68 -1.01 -4.46 7.23
N ARG A 69 0.08 -3.70 7.15
CA ARG A 69 0.05 -2.25 6.90
C ARG A 69 0.29 -1.98 5.43
N LEU A 70 -0.58 -1.20 4.80
CA LEU A 70 -0.46 -0.80 3.40
C LEU A 70 -0.26 0.71 3.30
N LEU A 71 0.82 1.12 2.65
CA LEU A 71 1.04 2.49 2.21
C LEU A 71 0.95 2.52 0.69
N LEU A 72 -0.11 3.14 0.16
CA LEU A 72 -0.36 3.20 -1.28
C LEU A 72 -0.22 4.63 -1.81
N VAL A 73 0.77 4.85 -2.66
CA VAL A 73 0.97 6.09 -3.41
C VAL A 73 0.56 5.85 -4.86
N ALA A 74 -0.66 6.25 -5.18
CA ALA A 74 -1.27 6.07 -6.49
C ALA A 74 -2.28 7.20 -6.78
N PRO A 75 -2.70 7.40 -8.03
CA PRO A 75 -3.87 8.21 -8.34
C PRO A 75 -5.10 7.71 -7.56
N THR A 76 -5.94 8.63 -7.07
CA THR A 76 -7.08 8.29 -6.20
C THR A 76 -8.01 7.25 -6.82
N ALA A 77 -8.36 7.39 -8.10
CA ALA A 77 -9.23 6.44 -8.79
C ALA A 77 -8.63 5.01 -8.86
N LEU A 78 -7.31 4.90 -9.06
CA LEU A 78 -6.60 3.62 -9.04
C LEU A 78 -6.63 3.03 -7.62
N ALA A 79 -6.38 3.85 -6.59
CA ALA A 79 -6.46 3.40 -5.19
C ALA A 79 -7.85 2.86 -4.82
N PHE A 80 -8.92 3.50 -5.30
CA PHE A 80 -10.29 3.00 -5.13
C PHE A 80 -10.50 1.65 -5.84
N LEU A 81 -10.03 1.50 -7.08
CA LEU A 81 -10.12 0.24 -7.82
C LEU A 81 -9.36 -0.89 -7.11
N ALA A 82 -8.14 -0.61 -6.64
CA ALA A 82 -7.35 -1.56 -5.87
C ALA A 82 -8.08 -1.97 -4.58
N GLY A 83 -8.62 -1.00 -3.83
CA GLY A 83 -9.43 -1.26 -2.64
C GLY A 83 -10.65 -2.14 -2.90
N ALA A 84 -11.36 -1.92 -4.02
CA ALA A 84 -12.51 -2.73 -4.41
C ALA A 84 -12.12 -4.20 -4.70
N LEU A 85 -10.95 -4.42 -5.32
CA LEU A 85 -10.44 -5.77 -5.65
C LEU A 85 -9.95 -6.56 -4.43
N LEU A 86 -9.49 -5.86 -3.39
CA LEU A 86 -8.98 -6.46 -2.15
C LEU A 86 -10.08 -7.07 -1.29
N GLY A 87 -11.31 -6.56 -1.39
CA GLY A 87 -12.42 -7.00 -0.55
C GLY A 87 -12.20 -6.65 0.93
N PRO A 88 -12.89 -7.34 1.86
CA PRO A 88 -12.95 -6.96 3.28
C PRO A 88 -11.71 -7.37 4.12
N SER A 89 -10.53 -7.48 3.51
CA SER A 89 -9.30 -7.90 4.21
C SER A 89 -8.93 -6.96 5.37
N GLU A 90 -8.36 -7.52 6.45
CA GLU A 90 -7.84 -6.76 7.60
C GLU A 90 -6.54 -6.00 7.24
N VAL A 91 -6.67 -4.97 6.41
CA VAL A 91 -5.56 -4.13 5.98
C VAL A 91 -5.66 -2.80 6.73
N THR A 92 -4.56 -2.39 7.35
CA THR A 92 -4.44 -1.06 7.94
C THR A 92 -3.79 -0.12 6.95
N LEU A 93 -4.49 0.94 6.56
CA LEU A 93 -3.95 1.92 5.64
C LEU A 93 -3.02 2.88 6.40
N LEU A 94 -1.88 3.20 5.80
CA LEU A 94 -0.99 4.27 6.25
C LEU A 94 -1.23 5.49 5.35
N GLN A 95 -1.81 6.54 5.92
CA GLN A 95 -2.08 7.79 5.22
C GLN A 95 -1.10 8.88 5.66
N LEU A 96 -0.60 9.68 4.72
CA LEU A 96 0.22 10.84 5.04
C LEU A 96 -0.66 11.98 5.58
N SER A 97 -0.39 12.42 6.81
CA SER A 97 -1.06 13.56 7.45
C SER A 97 -0.09 14.30 8.35
N GLY A 98 0.01 15.63 8.20
CA GLY A 98 0.88 16.46 9.04
C GLY A 98 2.36 16.06 9.00
N GLY A 99 2.86 15.57 7.85
CA GLY A 99 4.25 15.15 7.68
C GLY A 99 4.60 13.77 8.26
N ARG A 100 3.61 12.99 8.70
CA ARG A 100 3.79 11.63 9.22
C ARG A 100 2.75 10.67 8.67
N TYR A 101 3.08 9.39 8.64
CA TYR A 101 2.10 8.36 8.36
C TYR A 101 1.24 8.08 9.59
N VAL A 102 -0.07 8.08 9.39
CA VAL A 102 -1.07 7.73 10.41
C VAL A 102 -1.81 6.47 9.98
N GLU A 103 -2.00 5.56 10.92
CA GLU A 103 -2.84 4.38 10.69
C GLU A 103 -4.30 4.78 10.60
N VAL A 104 -4.94 4.42 9.50
CA VAL A 104 -6.37 4.57 9.28
C VAL A 104 -6.96 3.16 9.26
N SER A 105 -7.64 2.81 10.35
CA SER A 105 -8.44 1.59 10.40
C SER A 105 -9.74 1.85 9.65
N VAL A 106 -9.95 1.16 8.53
CA VAL A 106 -11.26 1.14 7.86
C VAL A 106 -12.17 0.23 8.67
N ARG A 107 -12.81 0.78 9.71
CA ARG A 107 -13.90 0.08 10.40
C ARG A 107 -15.13 0.16 9.51
N ARG A 108 -15.79 -0.98 9.28
CA ARG A 108 -17.12 -1.01 8.63
C ARG A 108 -18.06 -0.03 9.31
N ALA A 109 -18.81 0.72 8.51
CA ALA A 109 -20.08 1.30 8.91
C ALA A 109 -21.15 0.19 8.98
#